data_AF-A0A6A5XUC4-F1
#
_entry.id   AF-A0A6A5XUC4-F1
#
_cell.length_a   1.000
_cell.length_b   1.000
_cell.length_c   1.000
_cell.angle_alpha   90.00
_cell.angle_beta   90.00
_cell.angle_gamma   90.00
#
_symmetry.space_group_name_H-M   'P 1'
#
loop_
_entity.id
_entity.type
_entity.pdbx_description
1 polymer ?
#
loop_
_entity_poly.entity_id
_entity_poly.type
_entity_poly.pdbx_seq_one_letter_code
_entity_poly.pdbx_strand_id
1 'polypeptide(L)'
;MLINLQDGHPQDFWTDFPKLFLEPMQNNLKRLLLYSSLRIGFSPKVDFRSAHFPHLKSLTLGFFAFCRDWQFDWILSHADTLVEINLDSCSILFQVYYTTVNWLDEDGFPRGDVDPGEHVAEFNRSPPYQTRWYEVFQRFADELGLLREFRFGISDGWRSDESVRVGGGWQSVPRMPWEAERAIENQIFNGAYIAYMGWDDIYESCSEFDLEDLDDEERARVDPPPQCRDEDEAALRKLLEKLGKDGSLKKDDSKVDYSERFGWKTTNGDVVD
;
A
#
# COMPACT_ATOMS: atom_id res chain seq x y z
N MET A 1 8.37 1.52 15.16
CA MET A 1 9.84 1.37 15.10
C MET A 1 10.28 2.04 13.81
N LEU A 2 11.15 3.06 13.87
CA LEU A 2 11.71 3.72 12.69
C LEU A 2 13.11 3.15 12.48
N ILE A 3 13.35 2.46 11.37
CA ILE A 3 14.67 1.89 11.04
C ILE A 3 15.23 2.69 9.87
N ASN A 4 16.42 3.24 10.08
CA ASN A 4 17.19 3.97 9.08
C ASN A 4 18.03 2.95 8.30
N LEU A 5 17.64 2.67 7.06
CA LEU A 5 18.36 1.77 6.15
C LEU A 5 19.43 2.59 5.42
N GLN A 6 20.51 2.95 6.12
CA GLN A 6 21.58 3.75 5.51
C GLN A 6 22.43 2.95 4.51
N ASP A 7 22.43 1.61 4.60
CA ASP A 7 23.23 0.72 3.74
C ASP A 7 22.52 -0.60 3.34
N GLY A 8 21.22 -0.74 3.61
CA GLY A 8 20.46 -1.99 3.39
C GLY A 8 19.37 -1.83 2.33
N HIS A 9 19.23 -2.80 1.43
CA HIS A 9 18.16 -2.79 0.44
C HIS A 9 16.80 -2.92 1.14
N PRO A 10 15.81 -2.03 0.90
CA PRO A 10 14.50 -2.10 1.56
C PRO A 10 13.83 -3.47 1.46
N GLN A 11 14.01 -4.18 0.34
CA GLN A 11 13.52 -5.55 0.17
C GLN A 11 14.02 -6.50 1.26
N ASP A 12 15.31 -6.46 1.59
CA ASP A 12 15.91 -7.38 2.56
C ASP A 12 15.33 -7.15 3.96
N PHE A 13 15.24 -5.87 4.34
CA PHE A 13 14.65 -5.48 5.62
C PHE A 13 13.21 -5.99 5.75
N TRP A 14 12.37 -5.74 4.76
CA TRP A 14 10.95 -6.10 4.81
C TRP A 14 10.71 -7.60 4.65
N THR A 15 11.61 -8.31 3.96
CA THR A 15 11.60 -9.77 3.88
C THR A 15 11.86 -10.39 5.26
N ASP A 16 12.84 -9.88 6.00
CA ASP A 16 13.18 -10.41 7.32
C ASP A 16 12.31 -9.83 8.45
N PHE A 17 11.62 -8.72 8.22
CA PHE A 17 10.88 -7.99 9.25
C PHE A 17 9.86 -8.84 10.02
N PRO A 18 8.97 -9.60 9.37
CA PRO A 18 8.00 -10.45 10.07
C PRO A 18 8.69 -11.47 10.99
N LYS A 19 9.73 -12.14 10.50
CA LYS A 19 10.44 -13.17 11.26
C LYS A 19 11.24 -12.60 12.43
N LEU A 20 11.96 -11.51 12.21
CA LEU A 20 12.85 -10.95 13.23
C LEU A 20 12.13 -10.12 14.28
N PHE A 21 11.02 -9.44 13.91
CA PHE A 21 10.34 -8.51 14.80
C PHE A 21 8.93 -8.96 15.20
N LEU A 22 8.16 -9.55 14.30
CA LEU A 22 6.75 -9.88 14.59
C LEU A 22 6.60 -11.23 15.28
N GLU A 23 7.24 -12.28 14.78
CA GLU A 23 7.16 -13.64 15.37
C GLU A 23 7.49 -13.69 16.86
N PRO A 24 8.56 -13.01 17.37
CA PRO A 24 8.86 -13.04 18.80
C PRO A 24 7.75 -12.44 19.70
N MET A 25 6.92 -11.56 19.13
CA MET A 25 5.84 -10.89 19.84
C MET A 25 4.48 -11.56 19.64
N GLN A 26 4.40 -12.63 18.85
CA GLN A 26 3.14 -13.13 18.32
C GLN A 26 2.09 -13.45 19.40
N ASN A 27 2.53 -14.04 20.51
CA ASN A 27 1.67 -14.48 21.61
C ASN A 27 1.15 -13.34 22.50
N ASN A 28 1.69 -12.13 22.39
CA ASN A 28 1.36 -11.02 23.31
C ASN A 28 0.88 -9.77 22.58
N LEU A 29 1.10 -9.67 21.27
CA LEU A 29 0.78 -8.47 20.50
C LEU A 29 -0.73 -8.27 20.41
N LYS A 30 -1.20 -7.14 20.95
CA LYS A 30 -2.62 -6.73 20.92
C LYS A 30 -2.91 -5.61 19.94
N ARG A 31 -1.88 -4.86 19.56
CA ARG A 31 -1.98 -3.75 18.61
C ARG A 31 -0.78 -3.82 17.69
N LEU A 32 -1.02 -3.87 16.39
CA LEU A 32 0.00 -3.76 15.37
C LEU A 32 -0.27 -2.48 14.58
N LEU A 33 0.66 -1.53 14.66
CA LEU A 33 0.67 -0.35 13.82
C LEU A 33 1.92 -0.43 12.94
N LEU A 34 1.69 -0.54 11.64
CA LEU A 34 2.76 -0.56 10.64
C LEU A 34 2.55 0.59 9.67
N TYR A 35 3.53 1.49 9.65
CA TYR A 35 3.59 2.61 8.72
C TYR A 35 5.00 2.69 8.16
N SER A 36 5.12 2.97 6.88
CA SER A 36 6.38 3.14 6.18
C SER A 36 6.33 4.43 5.35
N SER A 37 7.47 5.10 5.22
CA SER A 37 7.62 6.19 4.25
C SER A 37 7.66 5.66 2.81
N LEU A 38 7.97 4.39 2.64
CA LEU A 38 7.91 3.68 1.36
C LEU A 38 6.60 2.93 1.25
N ARG A 39 6.04 2.83 0.05
CA ARG A 39 4.86 1.98 -0.17
C ARG A 39 5.31 0.53 -0.08
N ILE A 40 4.75 -0.22 0.85
CA ILE A 40 5.18 -1.60 1.15
C ILE A 40 4.08 -2.59 0.79
N GLY A 41 4.42 -3.88 0.70
CA GLY A 41 3.46 -4.96 0.47
C GLY A 41 3.73 -5.69 -0.83
N PHE A 42 4.07 -4.96 -1.91
CA PHE A 42 4.52 -5.52 -3.19
C PHE A 42 6.03 -5.31 -3.39
N SER A 43 6.46 -4.05 -3.51
CA SER A 43 7.86 -3.63 -3.60
C SER A 43 8.11 -2.49 -2.61
N PRO A 44 8.73 -2.73 -1.45
CA PRO A 44 9.26 -4.01 -1.02
C PRO A 44 8.17 -5.00 -0.55
N LYS A 45 8.43 -6.30 -0.72
CA LYS A 45 7.52 -7.40 -0.33
C LYS A 45 7.40 -7.47 1.19
N VAL A 46 6.17 -7.57 1.68
CA VAL A 46 5.90 -7.82 3.11
C VAL A 46 4.97 -9.02 3.24
N ASP A 47 5.50 -10.12 3.77
CA ASP A 47 4.78 -11.39 3.92
C ASP A 47 4.52 -11.73 5.39
N PHE A 48 3.28 -11.53 5.84
CA PHE A 48 2.89 -11.84 7.22
C PHE A 48 2.51 -13.30 7.45
N ARG A 49 2.54 -14.19 6.45
CA ARG A 49 2.06 -15.58 6.58
C ARG A 49 2.80 -16.37 7.66
N SER A 50 4.03 -15.99 8.02
CA SER A 50 4.79 -16.65 9.09
C SER A 50 4.38 -16.25 10.51
N ALA A 51 3.60 -15.17 10.68
CA ALA A 51 3.19 -14.65 11.97
C ALA A 51 1.67 -14.66 12.14
N HIS A 52 1.18 -15.22 13.25
CA HIS A 52 -0.23 -15.17 13.64
C HIS A 52 -0.37 -14.64 15.07
N PHE A 53 -1.27 -13.67 15.27
CA PHE A 53 -1.38 -12.92 16.52
C PHE A 53 -2.68 -13.25 17.26
N PRO A 54 -2.72 -14.30 18.11
CA PRO A 54 -3.94 -14.79 18.76
C PRO A 54 -4.62 -13.80 19.72
N HIS A 55 -4.04 -12.61 19.94
CA HIS A 55 -4.58 -11.57 20.82
C HIS A 55 -4.70 -10.21 20.13
N LEU A 56 -4.57 -10.16 18.80
CA LEU A 56 -4.60 -8.90 18.05
C LEU A 56 -5.99 -8.27 18.07
N LYS A 57 -6.08 -7.08 18.67
CA LYS A 57 -7.33 -6.32 18.78
C LYS A 57 -7.41 -5.14 17.83
N SER A 58 -6.27 -4.60 17.42
CA SER A 58 -6.19 -3.39 16.60
C SER A 58 -5.08 -3.55 15.57
N LEU A 59 -5.44 -3.36 14.30
CA LEU A 59 -4.53 -3.37 13.17
C LEU A 59 -4.58 -2.03 12.46
N THR A 60 -3.44 -1.37 12.36
CA THR A 60 -3.29 -0.15 11.56
C THR A 60 -2.21 -0.41 10.51
N LEU A 61 -2.59 -0.27 9.24
CA LEU A 61 -1.67 -0.32 8.10
C LEU A 61 -1.68 1.03 7.41
N GLY A 62 -0.49 1.56 7.14
CA GLY A 62 -0.29 2.80 6.43
C GLY A 62 0.57 2.59 5.18
N PHE A 63 0.12 3.14 4.05
CA PHE A 63 0.84 3.10 2.79
C PHE A 63 1.18 1.67 2.33
N PHE A 64 0.23 0.75 2.54
CA PHE A 64 0.35 -0.66 2.18
C PHE A 64 -0.32 -0.94 0.83
N ALA A 65 0.31 -1.74 -0.03
CA ALA A 65 -0.19 -2.18 -1.32
C ALA A 65 -0.61 -3.66 -1.27
N PHE A 66 -1.91 -3.89 -1.44
CA PHE A 66 -2.51 -5.22 -1.52
C PHE A 66 -2.51 -5.70 -2.97
N CYS A 67 -1.92 -6.86 -3.24
CA CYS A 67 -1.82 -7.47 -4.56
C CYS A 67 -2.17 -8.97 -4.58
N ARG A 68 -2.46 -9.57 -3.41
CA ARG A 68 -2.80 -11.00 -3.27
C ARG A 68 -3.88 -11.22 -2.23
N ASP A 69 -4.75 -12.20 -2.46
CA ASP A 69 -5.87 -12.50 -1.55
C ASP A 69 -5.39 -12.92 -0.16
N TRP A 70 -4.26 -13.63 -0.08
CA TRP A 70 -3.71 -14.07 1.20
C TRP A 70 -3.40 -12.91 2.14
N GLN A 71 -3.14 -11.69 1.63
CA GLN A 71 -2.92 -10.51 2.48
C GLN A 71 -4.20 -10.12 3.23
N PHE A 72 -5.36 -10.25 2.58
CA PHE A 72 -6.65 -10.05 3.22
C PHE A 72 -7.04 -11.27 4.08
N ASP A 73 -6.77 -12.49 3.62
CA ASP A 73 -7.02 -13.71 4.39
C ASP A 73 -6.23 -13.71 5.70
N TRP A 74 -5.01 -13.17 5.69
CA TRP A 74 -4.21 -12.98 6.90
C TRP A 74 -4.91 -12.04 7.90
N ILE A 75 -5.47 -10.91 7.45
CA ILE A 75 -6.25 -10.01 8.32
C ILE A 75 -7.45 -10.76 8.88
N LEU A 76 -8.19 -11.46 8.02
CA LEU A 76 -9.40 -12.22 8.37
C LEU A 76 -9.12 -13.41 9.29
N SER A 77 -7.92 -13.98 9.27
CA SER A 77 -7.51 -15.04 10.21
C SER A 77 -7.57 -14.60 11.68
N HIS A 78 -7.66 -13.29 11.94
CA HIS A 78 -7.78 -12.69 13.27
C HIS A 78 -9.23 -12.35 13.67
N ALA A 79 -10.24 -12.83 12.94
CA ALA A 79 -11.66 -12.52 13.14
C ALA A 79 -12.15 -12.66 14.60
N ASP A 80 -11.64 -13.66 15.31
CA ASP A 80 -12.00 -13.96 16.71
C ASP A 80 -11.47 -12.96 17.73
N THR A 81 -10.62 -12.01 17.32
CA THR A 81 -9.99 -11.05 18.25
C THR A 81 -9.95 -9.61 17.76
N LEU A 82 -10.01 -9.39 16.45
CA LEU A 82 -9.84 -8.08 15.84
C LEU A 82 -11.08 -7.20 16.08
N VAL A 83 -10.88 -6.05 16.70
CA VAL A 83 -11.92 -5.09 17.09
C VAL A 83 -11.80 -3.78 16.30
N GLU A 84 -10.61 -3.47 15.82
CA GLU A 84 -10.30 -2.22 15.13
C GLU A 84 -9.40 -2.46 13.93
N ILE A 85 -9.77 -1.88 12.78
CA ILE A 85 -8.92 -1.80 11.59
C ILE A 85 -8.85 -0.35 11.13
N ASN A 86 -7.63 0.13 10.88
CA ASN A 86 -7.37 1.43 10.29
C ASN A 86 -6.45 1.26 9.08
N LEU A 87 -6.94 1.62 7.89
CA LEU A 87 -6.21 1.55 6.63
C LEU A 87 -5.98 2.97 6.11
N ASP A 88 -4.77 3.51 6.34
CA ASP A 88 -4.37 4.84 5.87
C ASP A 88 -3.60 4.72 4.55
N SER A 89 -4.09 5.40 3.51
CA SER A 89 -3.43 5.51 2.22
C SER A 89 -3.05 4.13 1.63
N CYS A 90 -3.83 3.11 1.98
CA CYS A 90 -3.66 1.74 1.50
C CYS A 90 -4.33 1.56 0.14
N SER A 91 -3.72 0.76 -0.72
CA SER A 91 -4.12 0.64 -2.12
C SER A 91 -4.21 -0.81 -2.53
N ILE A 92 -5.06 -1.11 -3.51
CA ILE A 92 -4.97 -2.36 -4.27
C ILE A 92 -4.06 -2.09 -5.46
N LEU A 93 -2.97 -2.85 -5.56
CA LEU A 93 -2.12 -2.91 -6.74
C LEU A 93 -2.82 -3.82 -7.76
N PHE A 94 -3.49 -3.21 -8.73
CA PHE A 94 -4.31 -3.96 -9.68
C PHE A 94 -3.48 -4.48 -10.87
N GLN A 95 -2.34 -3.85 -11.17
CA GLN A 95 -1.53 -4.18 -12.34
C GLN A 95 -0.05 -3.88 -12.10
N VAL A 96 0.81 -4.73 -12.67
CA VAL A 96 2.27 -4.55 -12.66
C VAL A 96 2.76 -4.56 -14.11
N TYR A 97 3.53 -3.54 -14.48
CA TYR A 97 4.23 -3.45 -15.76
C TYR A 97 5.73 -3.54 -15.53
N TYR A 98 6.46 -4.19 -16.42
CA TYR A 98 7.90 -4.39 -16.29
C TYR A 98 8.56 -4.70 -17.63
N THR A 99 9.86 -4.42 -17.74
CA THR A 99 10.68 -4.73 -18.93
C THR A 99 11.72 -5.83 -18.68
N THR A 100 11.78 -6.35 -17.46
CA THR A 100 12.85 -7.26 -17.01
C THR A 100 12.31 -8.68 -16.86
N VAL A 101 12.88 -9.63 -17.61
CA VAL A 101 12.47 -11.05 -17.58
C VAL A 101 12.86 -11.68 -16.25
N ASN A 102 12.01 -12.56 -15.71
CA ASN A 102 12.23 -13.26 -14.43
C ASN A 102 12.42 -12.34 -13.22
N TRP A 103 11.97 -11.09 -13.30
CA TRP A 103 12.04 -10.12 -12.21
C TRP A 103 11.08 -10.46 -11.06
N LEU A 104 9.97 -11.16 -11.35
CA LEU A 104 9.03 -11.63 -10.35
C LEU A 104 9.33 -13.07 -9.90
N ASP A 105 9.14 -13.35 -8.60
CA ASP A 105 9.18 -14.69 -8.00
C ASP A 105 7.93 -15.52 -8.36
N GLU A 106 7.85 -16.77 -7.89
CA GLU A 106 6.71 -17.67 -8.16
C GLU A 106 5.39 -17.16 -7.57
N ASP A 107 5.45 -16.36 -6.50
CA ASP A 107 4.30 -15.69 -5.90
C ASP A 107 3.96 -14.37 -6.61
N GLY A 108 4.76 -13.98 -7.62
CA GLY A 108 4.66 -12.78 -8.44
C GLY A 108 5.07 -11.48 -7.75
N PHE A 109 6.06 -11.53 -6.86
CA PHE A 109 6.68 -10.37 -6.20
C PHE A 109 8.08 -10.10 -6.75
N PRO A 110 8.60 -8.85 -6.69
CA PRO A 110 9.95 -8.55 -7.14
C PRO A 110 11.00 -9.35 -6.39
N ARG A 111 11.94 -9.91 -7.14
CA ARG A 111 13.10 -10.59 -6.58
C ARG A 111 14.17 -9.57 -6.22
N GLY A 112 14.70 -9.66 -5.00
CA GLY A 112 15.77 -8.76 -4.53
C GLY A 112 17.13 -9.00 -5.19
N ASP A 113 17.29 -10.09 -5.96
CA ASP A 113 18.52 -10.45 -6.67
C ASP A 113 18.53 -10.05 -8.15
N VAL A 114 17.48 -9.38 -8.63
CA VAL A 114 17.35 -8.93 -10.01
C VAL A 114 17.15 -7.41 -10.03
N ASP A 115 18.09 -6.70 -10.66
CA ASP A 115 17.99 -5.24 -10.82
C ASP A 115 16.90 -4.90 -11.86
N PRO A 116 15.85 -4.14 -11.49
CA PRO A 116 14.84 -3.69 -12.44
C PRO A 116 15.42 -2.80 -13.56
N GLY A 117 16.54 -2.11 -13.33
CA GLY A 117 17.14 -1.14 -14.26
C GLY A 117 17.87 -1.73 -15.46
N GLU A 118 18.11 -3.05 -15.51
CA GLU A 118 18.58 -3.71 -16.72
C GLU A 118 17.39 -3.91 -17.68
N HIS A 119 17.11 -2.91 -18.54
CA HIS A 119 16.13 -3.03 -19.63
C HIS A 119 16.59 -4.08 -20.65
N VAL A 120 16.22 -5.34 -20.42
CA VAL A 120 16.67 -6.47 -21.23
C VAL A 120 15.58 -7.07 -22.12
N ALA A 121 14.32 -6.62 -22.02
CA ALA A 121 13.22 -7.18 -22.81
C ALA A 121 12.07 -6.20 -23.13
N GLU A 122 11.12 -6.71 -23.93
CA GLU A 122 9.89 -6.04 -24.36
C GLU A 122 9.00 -5.63 -23.17
N PHE A 123 8.11 -4.64 -23.39
CA PHE A 123 7.07 -4.25 -22.44
C PHE A 123 6.21 -5.46 -22.05
N ASN A 124 6.26 -5.83 -20.77
CA ASN A 124 5.49 -6.93 -20.20
C ASN A 124 4.56 -6.45 -19.09
N ARG A 125 3.57 -7.29 -18.78
CA ARG A 125 2.61 -7.06 -17.71
C ARG A 125 2.27 -8.35 -16.98
N SER A 126 2.04 -8.28 -15.67
CA SER A 126 1.43 -9.39 -14.95
C SER A 126 -0.04 -9.56 -15.35
N PRO A 127 -0.67 -10.71 -15.09
CA PRO A 127 -2.13 -10.76 -15.06
C PRO A 127 -2.70 -9.73 -14.07
N PRO A 128 -3.80 -9.03 -14.41
CA PRO A 128 -4.40 -8.05 -13.52
C PRO A 128 -4.97 -8.73 -12.27
N TYR A 129 -4.73 -8.14 -11.11
CA TYR A 129 -5.32 -8.59 -9.86
C TYR A 129 -6.79 -8.20 -9.83
N GLN A 130 -7.68 -9.15 -9.51
CA GLN A 130 -9.12 -9.01 -9.71
C GLN A 130 -9.87 -8.48 -8.48
N THR A 131 -9.33 -8.67 -7.28
CA THR A 131 -9.98 -8.27 -6.03
C THR A 131 -10.18 -6.76 -5.96
N ARG A 132 -11.34 -6.32 -5.49
CA ARG A 132 -11.71 -4.91 -5.34
C ARG A 132 -12.05 -4.54 -3.91
N TRP A 133 -11.98 -3.25 -3.60
CA TRP A 133 -12.26 -2.76 -2.25
C TRP A 133 -13.69 -3.08 -1.81
N TYR A 134 -14.68 -3.03 -2.70
CA TYR A 134 -16.06 -3.39 -2.38
C TYR A 134 -16.19 -4.84 -1.89
N GLU A 135 -15.41 -5.77 -2.45
CA GLU A 135 -15.37 -7.17 -2.01
C GLU A 135 -14.69 -7.28 -0.65
N VAL A 136 -13.58 -6.58 -0.45
CA VAL A 136 -12.83 -6.56 0.81
C VAL A 136 -13.69 -5.98 1.95
N PHE A 137 -14.36 -4.85 1.72
CA PHE A 137 -15.25 -4.24 2.72
C PHE A 137 -16.43 -5.15 3.05
N GLN A 138 -16.98 -5.86 2.05
CA GLN A 138 -18.01 -6.85 2.28
C GLN A 138 -17.48 -8.02 3.14
N ARG A 139 -16.30 -8.56 2.83
CA ARG A 139 -15.65 -9.61 3.63
C ARG A 139 -15.40 -9.16 5.06
N PHE A 140 -14.90 -7.94 5.26
CA PHE A 140 -14.72 -7.39 6.60
C PHE A 140 -16.04 -7.24 7.35
N ALA A 141 -17.11 -6.81 6.66
CA ALA A 141 -18.43 -6.76 7.24
C ALA A 141 -18.88 -8.15 7.69
N ASP A 142 -18.75 -9.16 6.84
CA ASP A 142 -19.38 -10.48 7.01
C ASP A 142 -18.57 -11.41 7.93
N GLU A 143 -17.25 -11.34 7.88
CA GLU A 143 -16.34 -12.29 8.54
C GLU A 143 -15.79 -11.76 9.88
N LEU A 144 -15.61 -10.44 10.04
CA LEU A 144 -15.04 -9.86 11.27
C LEU A 144 -16.14 -9.52 12.31
N GLY A 145 -16.72 -10.54 12.93
CA GLY A 145 -17.85 -10.38 13.87
C GLY A 145 -17.56 -9.52 15.11
N LEU A 146 -16.29 -9.37 15.50
CA LEU A 146 -15.88 -8.52 16.63
C LEU A 146 -15.45 -7.10 16.23
N LEU A 147 -15.41 -6.78 14.94
CA LEU A 147 -15.05 -5.44 14.46
C LEU A 147 -16.04 -4.41 14.99
N ARG A 148 -15.53 -3.30 15.52
CA ARG A 148 -16.30 -2.16 16.07
C ARG A 148 -15.84 -0.82 15.52
N GLU A 149 -14.55 -0.73 15.18
CA GLU A 149 -13.96 0.48 14.61
C GLU A 149 -13.34 0.13 13.25
N PHE A 150 -13.72 0.90 12.23
CA PHE A 150 -13.14 0.78 10.89
C PHE A 150 -12.85 2.17 10.35
N ARG A 151 -11.66 2.36 9.79
CA ARG A 151 -11.29 3.55 9.05
C ARG A 151 -10.58 3.18 7.76
N PHE A 152 -10.97 3.80 6.66
CA PHE A 152 -10.34 3.64 5.36
C PHE A 152 -10.29 4.99 4.64
N GLY A 153 -9.10 5.48 4.36
CA GLY A 153 -8.95 6.76 3.67
C GLY A 153 -7.57 7.33 3.86
N ILE A 154 -7.49 8.65 4.01
CA ILE A 154 -6.21 9.37 4.16
C ILE A 154 -6.26 10.15 5.46
N SER A 155 -5.18 10.13 6.22
CA SER A 155 -4.98 11.10 7.30
C SER A 155 -4.09 12.26 6.85
N ASP A 156 -4.34 13.44 7.41
CA ASP A 156 -3.39 14.56 7.30
C ASP A 156 -2.22 14.41 8.28
N GLY A 157 -2.37 13.62 9.35
CA GLY A 157 -1.37 13.46 10.40
C GLY A 157 -0.12 12.73 9.92
N TRP A 158 -0.28 11.77 9.02
CA TRP A 158 0.82 11.01 8.44
C TRP A 158 1.49 11.71 7.25
N ARG A 159 0.96 12.86 6.79
CA ARG A 159 1.59 13.67 5.75
C ARG A 159 2.89 14.24 6.28
N SER A 160 4.00 13.81 5.69
CA SER A 160 5.23 14.57 5.77
C SER A 160 4.96 15.95 5.18
N ASP A 161 5.18 16.99 5.97
CA ASP A 161 5.24 18.35 5.44
C ASP A 161 6.44 18.43 4.48
N GLU A 162 6.16 18.33 3.18
CA GLU A 162 7.18 18.49 2.14
C GLU A 162 7.63 19.95 2.01
N SER A 163 6.86 20.92 2.51
CA SER A 163 7.25 22.33 2.45
C SER A 163 8.38 22.69 3.43
N VAL A 164 8.79 21.76 4.29
CA VAL A 164 10.01 21.85 5.11
C VAL A 164 11.19 21.10 4.46
N ARG A 165 10.99 20.39 3.34
CA ARG A 165 12.02 19.51 2.72
C ARG A 165 12.97 20.25 1.77
N VAL A 166 12.60 21.40 1.23
CA VAL A 166 13.48 22.20 0.35
C VAL A 166 14.23 23.24 1.18
N GLY A 167 15.05 22.79 2.14
CA GLY A 167 15.67 23.73 3.07
C GLY A 167 16.61 23.15 4.13
N GLY A 168 17.41 22.14 3.80
CA GLY A 168 18.63 21.82 4.56
C GLY A 168 18.55 20.62 5.53
N GLY A 169 19.38 19.62 5.23
CA GLY A 169 20.06 18.75 6.20
C GLY A 169 19.22 17.87 7.13
N TRP A 170 19.14 16.57 6.82
CA TRP A 170 19.01 15.42 7.76
C TRP A 170 18.11 15.57 9.01
N GLN A 171 17.02 16.34 8.95
CA GLN A 171 16.07 16.51 10.06
C GLN A 171 14.63 16.53 9.56
N SER A 172 14.18 15.44 8.92
CA SER A 172 12.77 15.23 8.59
C SER A 172 12.34 13.82 8.99
N VAL A 173 12.50 13.50 10.27
CA VAL A 173 11.87 12.30 10.83
C VAL A 173 10.35 12.49 10.73
N PRO A 174 9.59 11.52 10.23
CA PRO A 174 8.14 11.57 10.29
C PRO A 174 7.73 11.91 11.72
N ARG A 175 6.89 12.93 11.91
CA ARG A 175 6.08 12.94 13.12
C ARG A 175 5.24 11.69 12.97
N MET A 176 5.61 10.61 13.66
CA MET A 176 4.73 9.47 13.93
C MET A 176 3.72 10.03 14.92
N PRO A 177 2.61 10.67 14.48
CA PRO A 177 1.80 11.40 15.41
C PRO A 177 1.04 10.32 16.16
N TRP A 178 1.33 10.21 17.46
CA TRP A 178 0.58 9.33 18.34
C TRP A 178 -0.92 9.55 18.10
N GLU A 179 -1.67 8.47 17.83
CA GLU A 179 -3.11 8.48 17.53
C GLU A 179 -3.54 9.09 16.19
N ALA A 180 -2.62 9.31 15.23
CA ALA A 180 -2.96 9.81 13.89
C ALA A 180 -3.92 8.91 13.11
N GLU A 181 -3.95 7.61 13.40
CA GLU A 181 -4.94 6.68 12.84
C GLU A 181 -6.38 7.09 13.15
N ARG A 182 -6.62 7.86 14.22
CA ARG A 182 -7.96 8.38 14.56
C ARG A 182 -8.40 9.53 13.67
N ALA A 183 -7.45 10.19 13.00
CA ALA A 183 -7.71 11.31 12.11
C ALA A 183 -7.92 10.88 10.65
N ILE A 184 -7.93 9.57 10.36
CA ILE A 184 -8.28 9.05 9.03
C ILE A 184 -9.73 9.40 8.76
N GLU A 185 -9.95 10.16 7.68
CA GLU A 185 -11.28 10.47 7.18
C GLU A 185 -11.70 9.39 6.20
N ASN A 186 -12.90 8.84 6.38
CA ASN A 186 -13.39 7.77 5.52
C ASN A 186 -13.67 8.30 4.10
N GLN A 187 -12.98 7.75 3.10
CA GLN A 187 -13.14 8.13 1.70
C GLN A 187 -12.60 7.06 0.74
N ILE A 188 -13.15 7.01 -0.46
CA ILE A 188 -12.50 6.39 -1.62
C ILE A 188 -11.69 7.49 -2.31
N PHE A 189 -10.36 7.37 -2.27
CA PHE A 189 -9.43 8.34 -2.84
C PHE A 189 -8.81 7.81 -4.13
N ASN A 190 -8.26 8.70 -4.97
CA ASN A 190 -7.69 8.36 -6.27
C ASN A 190 -6.59 7.27 -6.20
N GLY A 191 -5.78 7.30 -5.15
CA GLY A 191 -4.77 6.26 -4.87
C GLY A 191 -5.32 4.94 -4.30
N ALA A 192 -6.64 4.72 -4.23
CA ALA A 192 -7.19 3.45 -3.73
C ALA A 192 -6.84 2.26 -4.64
N TYR A 193 -6.62 2.52 -5.93
CA TYR A 193 -6.07 1.58 -6.90
C TYR A 193 -4.83 2.17 -7.56
N ILE A 194 -3.78 1.35 -7.65
CA ILE A 194 -2.50 1.75 -8.23
C ILE A 194 -1.99 0.69 -9.20
N ALA A 195 -1.21 1.12 -10.17
CA ALA A 195 -0.33 0.26 -10.95
C ALA A 195 1.12 0.45 -10.50
N TYR A 196 1.99 -0.49 -10.83
CA TYR A 196 3.41 -0.38 -10.56
C TYR A 196 4.21 -0.45 -11.87
N MET A 197 5.14 0.48 -12.04
CA MET A 197 6.05 0.57 -13.19
C MET A 197 7.43 0.09 -12.78
N GLY A 198 7.81 -1.10 -13.26
CA GLY A 198 9.08 -1.73 -12.88
C GLY A 198 10.32 -1.11 -13.47
N TRP A 199 10.22 -0.30 -14.52
CA TRP A 199 11.38 0.40 -15.08
C TRP A 199 11.80 1.63 -14.26
N ASP A 200 10.84 2.29 -13.58
CA ASP A 200 11.10 3.48 -12.74
C ASP A 200 11.02 3.19 -11.23
N ASP A 201 10.61 1.98 -10.84
CA ASP A 201 10.32 1.59 -9.45
C ASP A 201 9.30 2.53 -8.78
N ILE A 202 8.24 2.89 -9.53
CA ILE A 202 7.19 3.82 -9.07
C ILE A 202 5.82 3.16 -9.02
N TYR A 203 4.98 3.72 -8.16
CA TYR A 203 3.55 3.40 -8.11
C TYR A 203 2.77 4.58 -8.67
N GLU A 204 1.90 4.31 -9.64
CA GLU A 204 1.04 5.33 -10.25
C GLU A 204 -0.42 5.09 -9.91
N SER A 205 -1.14 6.17 -9.65
CA SER A 205 -2.58 6.10 -9.47
C SER A 205 -3.29 5.96 -10.81
N CYS A 206 -4.52 5.46 -10.77
CA CYS A 206 -5.34 5.22 -11.95
C CYS A 206 -5.60 6.46 -12.82
N SER A 207 -5.50 7.67 -12.27
CA SER A 207 -5.74 8.91 -13.02
C SER A 207 -4.47 9.60 -13.50
N GLU A 208 -3.30 9.14 -13.06
CA GLU A 208 -1.99 9.78 -13.30
C GLU A 208 -1.11 8.94 -14.20
N PHE A 209 -1.68 7.88 -14.77
CA PHE A 209 -0.98 6.98 -15.67
C PHE A 209 -0.51 7.76 -16.91
N ASP A 210 0.78 8.10 -16.94
CA ASP A 210 1.36 8.80 -18.07
C ASP A 210 1.66 7.78 -19.18
N LEU A 211 0.91 7.90 -20.27
CA LEU A 211 1.02 7.04 -21.45
C LEU A 211 1.79 7.70 -22.58
N GLU A 212 2.33 8.91 -22.37
CA GLU A 212 2.96 9.70 -23.44
C GLU A 212 4.23 9.02 -23.96
N ASP A 213 5.00 8.39 -23.08
CA ASP A 213 6.25 7.71 -23.43
C ASP A 213 6.06 6.31 -24.03
N LEU A 214 4.85 5.75 -23.98
CA LEU A 214 4.53 4.44 -24.56
C LEU A 214 4.15 4.56 -26.04
N ASP A 215 4.63 3.62 -26.85
CA ASP A 215 4.18 3.50 -28.24
C ASP A 215 2.73 2.98 -28.33
N ASP A 216 2.13 2.99 -29.54
CA ASP A 216 0.74 2.57 -29.72
C ASP A 216 0.49 1.09 -29.37
N GLU A 217 1.49 0.22 -29.54
CA GLU A 217 1.39 -1.20 -29.22
C GLU A 217 1.49 -1.45 -27.71
N GLU A 218 2.40 -0.76 -27.03
CA GLU A 218 2.55 -0.75 -25.58
C GLU A 218 1.31 -0.17 -24.90
N ARG A 219 0.82 0.98 -25.39
CA ARG A 219 -0.41 1.62 -24.89
C ARG A 219 -1.63 0.72 -25.05
N ALA A 220 -1.71 -0.07 -26.13
CA ALA A 220 -2.79 -1.03 -26.33
C ALA A 220 -2.74 -2.23 -25.35
N ARG A 221 -1.61 -2.47 -24.68
CA ARG A 221 -1.45 -3.52 -23.67
C ARG A 221 -1.73 -3.05 -22.24
N VAL A 222 -1.86 -1.74 -22.01
CA VAL A 222 -2.21 -1.17 -20.71
C VAL A 222 -3.66 -1.51 -20.37
N ASP A 223 -3.86 -2.11 -19.20
CA ASP A 223 -5.20 -2.36 -18.67
C ASP A 223 -5.83 -1.06 -18.18
N PRO A 224 -7.11 -0.83 -18.50
CA PRO A 224 -7.82 0.30 -17.94
C PRO A 224 -7.93 0.15 -16.42
N PRO A 225 -7.89 1.27 -15.68
CA PRO A 225 -8.04 1.23 -14.24
C PRO A 225 -9.43 0.72 -13.83
N PRO A 226 -9.57 0.08 -12.65
CA PRO A 226 -10.86 -0.38 -12.14
C PRO A 226 -11.92 0.73 -12.10
N GLN A 227 -13.03 0.51 -12.79
CA GLN A 227 -14.19 1.42 -12.84
C GLN A 227 -15.26 1.01 -11.82
N CYS A 228 -14.89 0.93 -10.53
CA CYS A 228 -15.77 0.41 -9.47
C CYS A 228 -15.92 1.36 -8.26
N ARG A 229 -15.72 2.66 -8.48
CA ARG A 229 -15.73 3.66 -7.41
C ARG A 229 -17.08 3.71 -6.69
N ASP A 230 -18.18 3.64 -7.43
CA ASP A 230 -19.53 3.71 -6.85
C ASP A 230 -19.82 2.49 -5.98
N GLU A 231 -19.39 1.30 -6.41
CA GLU A 231 -19.47 0.04 -5.66
C GLU A 231 -18.60 0.09 -4.39
N ASP A 232 -17.38 0.61 -4.50
CA ASP A 232 -16.45 0.77 -3.36
C ASP A 232 -17.02 1.74 -2.32
N GLU A 233 -17.55 2.89 -2.75
CA GLU A 233 -18.20 3.85 -1.87
C GLU A 233 -19.43 3.25 -1.19
N ALA A 234 -20.29 2.56 -1.95
CA ALA A 234 -21.48 1.92 -1.40
C ALA A 234 -21.13 0.83 -0.37
N ALA A 235 -20.13 -0.01 -0.66
CA ALA A 235 -19.68 -1.06 0.26
C ALA A 235 -19.02 -0.50 1.53
N LEU A 236 -18.20 0.56 1.39
CA LEU A 236 -17.61 1.26 2.54
C LEU A 236 -18.68 1.86 3.45
N ARG A 237 -19.67 2.56 2.88
CA ARG A 237 -20.80 3.11 3.64
C ARG A 237 -21.55 2.02 4.38
N LYS A 238 -21.87 0.91 3.71
CA LYS A 238 -22.57 -0.23 4.30
C LYS A 238 -21.79 -0.83 5.48
N LEU A 239 -20.46 -0.96 5.37
CA LEU A 239 -19.61 -1.42 6.47
C LEU A 239 -19.66 -0.44 7.65
N LEU A 240 -19.49 0.86 7.41
CA LEU A 240 -19.54 1.88 8.45
C LEU A 240 -20.89 1.91 9.18
N GLU A 241 -21.99 1.85 8.44
CA GLU A 241 -23.35 1.80 8.99
C GLU A 241 -23.58 0.54 9.83
N LYS A 242 -23.08 -0.63 9.37
CA LYS A 242 -23.14 -1.88 10.14
C LYS A 242 -22.42 -1.77 11.49
N LEU A 243 -21.37 -0.96 11.56
CA LEU A 243 -20.62 -0.66 12.79
C LEU A 243 -21.26 0.45 13.63
N GLY A 244 -22.42 0.99 13.24
CA GLY A 244 -23.11 2.07 13.93
C GLY A 244 -22.42 3.43 13.78
N LYS A 245 -21.59 3.60 12.73
CA LYS A 245 -20.92 4.86 12.40
C LYS A 245 -21.75 5.65 11.38
N ASP A 246 -21.47 6.95 11.29
CA ASP A 246 -21.98 7.77 10.21
C ASP A 246 -21.41 7.25 8.88
N GLY A 247 -22.29 6.95 7.93
CA GLY A 247 -21.94 6.53 6.58
C GLY A 247 -21.55 7.70 5.67
N SER A 248 -21.37 8.91 6.20
CA SER A 248 -20.82 10.01 5.42
C SER A 248 -19.36 9.73 5.02
N LEU A 249 -19.05 9.97 3.75
CA LEU A 249 -17.70 9.85 3.21
C LEU A 249 -17.22 11.24 2.82
N LYS A 250 -15.95 11.53 3.10
CA LYS A 250 -15.30 12.72 2.57
C LYS A 250 -15.17 12.56 1.05
N LYS A 251 -15.48 13.64 0.33
CA LYS A 251 -15.24 13.67 -1.11
C LYS A 251 -13.75 13.80 -1.36
N ASP A 252 -13.28 13.07 -2.35
CA ASP A 252 -11.92 13.26 -2.82
C ASP A 252 -11.83 14.56 -3.62
N ASP A 253 -11.45 15.63 -2.95
CA ASP A 253 -11.18 16.93 -3.57
C ASP A 253 -9.70 17.02 -4.05
N SER A 254 -8.94 15.93 -3.98
CA SER A 254 -7.53 15.95 -4.34
C SER A 254 -7.34 15.99 -5.86
N LYS A 255 -6.84 17.13 -6.36
CA LYS A 255 -6.14 17.22 -7.65
C LYS A 255 -4.67 16.76 -7.52
N VAL A 256 -4.40 15.87 -6.58
CA VAL A 256 -3.03 15.72 -6.09
C VAL A 256 -2.34 14.60 -6.82
N ASP A 257 -1.52 15.03 -7.77
CA ASP A 257 -0.22 14.49 -8.17
C ASP A 257 0.42 13.47 -7.21
N TYR A 258 0.04 12.20 -7.11
CA TYR A 258 0.66 11.30 -6.11
C TYR A 258 2.13 10.96 -6.42
N SER A 259 2.58 11.14 -7.67
CA SER A 259 3.98 10.99 -8.08
C SER A 259 4.85 12.18 -7.62
N GLU A 260 4.35 13.42 -7.74
CA GLU A 260 5.02 14.62 -7.24
C GLU A 260 5.05 14.68 -5.70
N ARG A 261 4.03 14.13 -5.04
CA ARG A 261 3.77 14.28 -3.59
C ARG A 261 4.67 13.45 -2.66
N PHE A 262 5.47 12.53 -3.21
CA PHE A 262 6.33 11.66 -2.40
C PHE A 262 7.77 11.57 -2.89
N GLY A 263 8.16 12.39 -3.88
CA GLY A 263 9.56 12.69 -4.18
C GLY A 263 10.43 11.49 -4.57
N TRP A 264 9.89 10.52 -5.30
CA TRP A 264 10.68 9.42 -5.85
C TRP A 264 11.34 9.85 -7.17
N LYS A 265 12.36 10.69 -7.06
CA LYS A 265 13.43 10.65 -8.05
C LYS A 265 14.48 9.72 -7.47
N THR A 266 14.58 8.52 -8.02
CA THR A 266 15.80 7.72 -7.87
C THR A 266 16.96 8.63 -8.27
N THR A 267 17.90 8.83 -7.36
CA THR A 267 19.14 9.52 -7.67
C THR A 267 19.92 8.65 -8.64
N ASN A 268 19.65 8.80 -9.93
CA ASN A 268 20.61 8.41 -10.94
C ASN A 268 21.81 9.32 -10.74
N GLY A 269 22.90 8.70 -10.28
CA GLY A 269 24.17 9.35 -10.09
C GLY A 269 24.68 9.86 -11.43
N ASP A 270 24.52 11.16 -11.66
CA ASP A 270 25.35 11.87 -12.62
C ASP A 270 26.77 11.87 -12.06
N VAL A 271 27.58 10.95 -12.58
CA VAL A 271 29.03 11.12 -12.59
C VAL A 271 29.30 12.32 -13.49
N VAL A 272 29.53 13.46 -12.86
CA VAL A 272 30.06 14.64 -13.53
C VAL A 272 31.52 14.36 -13.85
N ASP A 273 31.85 14.32 -15.15
CA ASP A 273 33.22 14.38 -15.69
C ASP A 273 33.98 15.63 -15.21
#